data_AF-A0A3M1X1F8-F1
#
_entry.id   AF-A0A3M1X1F8-F1
#
_cell.length_a   1.000
_cell.length_b   1.000
_cell.length_c   1.000
_cell.angle_alpha   90.00
_cell.angle_beta   90.00
_cell.angle_gamma   90.00
#
_symmetry.space_group_name_H-M   'P 1'
#
loop_
_entity.id
_entity.type
_entity.pdbx_description
1 polymer ?
#
loop_
_entity_poly.entity_id
_entity_poly.type
_entity_poly.pdbx_seq_one_letter_code
_entity_poly.pdbx_strand_id
1 'polypeptide(L)'
;MIPSIFHNYLAPYLRQLTLLGGLLTALCLPAQELPDRQTLQQQIRLTDNLLQETEHQRDRSFHELELINQQISLRRRLIITLTEEIQRATSEIAQLDEIVCAMEEDMVDIRAAYLQSLREAYVHQDEENIWWALLGSGTLTEAYLKAQYYRQLSRQRQHQLALIEQSQAYLHQKSVELTAGIAERQALLERKQAEMERLEVSKVTQNRLY
;
A
#
# COMPACT_ATOMS: atom_id res chain seq x y z
N MET A 1 31.20 25.34 127.51
CA MET A 1 30.47 24.06 127.63
C MET A 1 30.70 23.26 126.36
N ILE A 2 31.51 22.21 126.50
CA ILE A 2 31.88 21.13 125.55
C ILE A 2 30.72 20.07 125.58
N PRO A 3 30.52 19.12 124.63
CA PRO A 3 31.48 18.57 123.65
C PRO A 3 31.03 18.33 122.20
N SER A 4 32.06 18.19 121.37
CA SER A 4 32.21 17.32 120.19
C SER A 4 31.53 15.95 120.29
N ILE A 5 31.11 15.36 119.16
CA ILE A 5 31.43 14.00 118.67
C ILE A 5 30.64 13.81 117.35
N PHE A 6 31.19 12.99 116.45
CA PHE A 6 30.66 12.50 115.17
C PHE A 6 31.06 13.27 113.91
N HIS A 7 32.37 13.26 113.68
CA HIS A 7 32.86 12.87 112.35
C HIS A 7 32.22 11.54 111.91
N ASN A 8 31.97 11.43 110.61
CA ASN A 8 32.02 10.19 109.83
C ASN A 8 30.72 9.40 109.56
N TYR A 9 29.68 9.99 108.95
CA TYR A 9 28.60 9.21 108.32
C TYR A 9 27.93 9.78 107.03
N LEU A 10 28.41 10.89 106.45
CA LEU A 10 27.78 11.51 105.26
C LEU A 10 28.58 11.36 103.93
N ALA A 11 29.67 10.60 103.93
CA ALA A 11 30.44 10.31 102.72
C ALA A 11 29.79 9.35 101.67
N PRO A 12 28.76 8.51 101.97
CA PRO A 12 28.21 7.62 100.94
C PRO A 12 27.08 8.24 100.09
N TYR A 13 26.46 9.36 100.50
CA TYR A 13 25.33 9.97 99.76
C TYR A 13 25.76 10.90 98.61
N LEU A 14 26.99 11.41 98.63
CA LEU A 14 27.54 12.28 97.58
C LEU A 14 27.86 11.54 96.26
N ARG A 15 27.89 10.20 96.25
CA ARG A 15 28.10 9.39 95.03
C ARG A 15 26.82 8.96 94.34
N GLN A 16 25.65 9.05 94.98
CA GLN A 16 24.37 8.70 94.34
C GLN A 16 23.71 9.90 93.64
N LEU A 17 24.13 11.13 93.95
CA LEU A 17 23.57 12.35 93.35
C LEU A 17 24.20 12.71 91.99
N THR A 18 25.31 12.08 91.60
CA THR A 18 26.00 12.32 90.33
C THR A 18 25.52 11.44 89.16
N LEU A 19 24.60 10.50 89.38
CA LEU A 19 24.05 9.64 88.31
C LEU A 19 22.69 10.10 87.76
N LEU A 20 22.05 11.12 88.36
CA LEU A 20 20.71 11.59 87.94
C LEU A 20 20.70 13.00 87.30
N GLY A 21 21.82 13.72 87.30
CA GLY A 21 21.94 15.09 86.73
C GLY A 21 22.48 15.15 85.30
N GLY A 22 22.86 14.02 84.71
CA GLY A 22 23.52 13.96 83.39
C GLY A 22 22.59 13.79 82.18
N LEU A 23 21.25 13.84 82.36
CA LEU A 23 20.29 13.46 81.31
C LEU A 23 19.42 14.61 80.79
N LEU A 24 19.80 15.87 80.98
CA LEU A 24 18.99 17.04 80.57
C LEU A 24 19.67 18.00 79.58
N THR A 25 20.84 17.68 79.03
CA THR A 25 21.55 18.54 78.05
C THR A 25 21.79 17.86 76.70
N ALA A 26 20.78 17.17 76.14
CA ALA A 26 20.89 16.57 74.80
C ALA A 26 19.63 16.71 73.92
N LEU A 27 18.74 17.66 74.21
CA LEU A 27 17.69 18.09 73.26
C LEU A 27 18.08 19.44 72.64
N CYS A 28 19.16 19.44 71.86
CA CYS A 28 19.42 20.48 70.88
C CYS A 28 19.96 19.77 69.63
N LEU A 29 19.04 19.19 68.85
CA LEU A 29 19.32 18.84 67.47
C LEU A 29 19.54 20.17 66.72
N PRO A 30 20.69 20.38 66.07
CA PRO A 30 20.87 21.55 65.23
C PRO A 30 19.85 21.49 64.09
N ALA A 31 19.33 22.67 63.75
CA ALA A 31 18.32 22.90 62.74
C ALA A 31 18.62 22.13 61.44
N GLN A 32 17.61 21.42 60.97
CA GLN A 32 17.53 20.98 59.58
C GLN A 32 17.69 22.24 58.72
N GLU A 33 18.78 22.34 57.95
CA GLU A 33 19.05 23.47 57.07
C GLU A 33 17.85 23.65 56.13
N LEU A 34 17.03 24.67 56.40
CA LEU A 34 15.96 25.10 55.52
C LEU A 34 16.64 25.55 54.22
N PRO A 35 16.41 24.89 53.07
CA PRO A 35 17.06 25.30 51.84
C PRO A 35 16.73 26.78 51.59
N ASP A 36 17.77 27.55 51.31
CA ASP A 36 17.70 29.00 51.20
C ASP A 36 16.60 29.37 50.19
N ARG A 37 15.69 30.28 50.56
CA ARG A 37 14.43 30.56 49.81
C ARG A 37 14.68 30.83 48.32
N GLN A 38 15.84 31.39 47.99
CA GLN A 38 16.28 31.65 46.62
C GLN A 38 16.57 30.37 45.83
N THR A 39 17.16 29.34 46.45
CA THR A 39 17.44 28.05 45.81
C THR A 39 16.17 27.28 45.48
N LEU A 40 15.17 27.31 46.36
CA LEU A 40 13.84 26.76 46.10
C LEU A 40 13.13 27.49 44.96
N GLN A 41 13.20 28.81 44.91
CA GLN A 41 12.62 29.60 43.81
C GLN A 41 13.30 29.33 42.46
N GLN A 42 14.61 29.09 42.45
CA GLN A 42 15.33 28.69 41.24
C GLN A 42 14.93 27.28 40.79
N GLN A 43 14.80 26.33 41.72
CA GLN A 43 14.34 24.98 41.41
C GLN A 43 12.93 24.99 40.84
N ILE A 44 11.99 25.74 41.44
CA ILE A 44 10.62 25.87 40.91
C ILE A 44 10.62 26.40 39.48
N ARG A 45 11.39 27.47 39.19
CA ARG A 45 11.48 28.02 37.82
C ARG A 45 12.08 27.02 36.83
N LEU A 46 13.09 26.26 37.25
CA LEU A 46 13.67 25.20 36.42
C LEU A 46 12.65 24.09 36.17
N THR A 47 11.89 23.69 37.18
CA THR A 47 10.83 22.67 37.05
C THR A 47 9.68 23.17 36.19
N ASP A 48 9.27 24.43 36.30
CA ASP A 48 8.23 25.05 35.46
C ASP A 48 8.67 25.14 33.99
N ASN A 49 9.93 25.53 33.75
CA ASN A 49 10.50 25.53 32.40
C ASN A 49 10.60 24.11 31.83
N LEU A 50 10.99 23.13 32.65
CA LEU A 50 11.00 21.72 32.25
C LEU A 50 9.58 21.21 31.99
N LEU A 51 8.59 21.61 32.78
CA LEU A 51 7.18 21.27 32.58
C LEU A 51 6.66 21.86 31.26
N GLN A 52 6.90 23.15 31.00
CA GLN A 52 6.54 23.78 29.73
C GLN A 52 7.24 23.12 28.54
N GLU A 53 8.53 22.79 28.67
CA GLU A 53 9.25 22.06 27.62
C GLU A 53 8.67 20.66 27.43
N THR A 54 8.27 19.95 28.49
CA THR A 54 7.60 18.65 28.39
C THR A 54 6.19 18.75 27.80
N GLU A 55 5.42 19.81 28.11
CA GLU A 55 4.11 20.07 27.50
C GLU A 55 4.27 20.36 26.00
N HIS A 56 5.22 21.23 25.62
CA HIS A 56 5.52 21.51 24.21
C HIS A 56 6.02 20.27 23.45
N GLN A 57 6.83 19.42 24.08
CA GLN A 57 7.27 18.14 23.50
C GLN A 57 6.10 17.16 23.35
N ARG A 58 5.19 17.11 24.33
CA ARG A 58 3.98 16.30 24.28
C ARG A 58 3.04 16.74 23.15
N ASP A 59 2.81 18.04 23.00
CA ASP A 59 1.99 18.61 21.92
C ASP A 59 2.60 18.34 20.54
N ARG A 60 3.92 18.53 20.39
CA ARG A 60 4.66 18.18 19.17
C ARG A 60 4.50 16.70 18.83
N SER A 61 4.63 15.82 19.82
CA SER A 61 4.50 14.37 19.65
C SER A 61 3.09 13.94 19.28
N PHE A 62 2.08 14.60 19.84
CA PHE A 62 0.68 14.40 19.45
C PHE A 62 0.44 14.82 17.99
N HIS A 63 0.94 15.98 17.57
CA HIS A 63 0.86 16.42 16.18
C HIS A 63 1.59 15.49 15.21
N GLU A 64 2.77 15.00 15.59
CA GLU A 64 3.53 14.04 14.79
C GLU A 64 2.76 12.73 14.60
N LEU A 65 2.13 12.23 15.67
CA LEU A 65 1.31 11.03 15.64
C LEU A 65 0.06 11.20 14.75
N GLU A 66 -0.57 12.38 14.78
CA GLU A 66 -1.67 12.73 13.89
C GLU A 66 -1.21 12.75 12.42
N LEU A 67 -0.06 13.35 12.12
CA LEU A 67 0.51 13.34 10.76
C LEU A 67 0.84 11.91 10.28
N ILE A 68 1.38 11.05 11.15
CA ILE A 68 1.64 9.65 10.82
C ILE A 68 0.33 8.90 10.54
N ASN A 69 -0.71 9.11 11.33
CA ASN A 69 -2.03 8.54 11.08
C ASN A 69 -2.61 8.97 9.72
N GLN A 70 -2.47 10.25 9.39
CA GLN A 70 -2.89 10.78 8.10
C GLN A 70 -2.10 10.16 6.95
N GLN A 71 -0.78 10.04 7.08
CA GLN A 71 0.06 9.36 6.09
C GLN A 71 -0.34 7.88 5.90
N ILE A 72 -0.60 7.15 6.98
CA ILE A 72 -1.06 5.75 6.92
C ILE A 72 -2.41 5.66 6.19
N SER A 73 -3.36 6.54 6.51
CA SER A 73 -4.67 6.60 5.83
C SER A 73 -4.52 6.86 4.33
N LEU A 74 -3.71 7.84 3.93
CA LEU A 74 -3.47 8.16 2.53
C LEU A 74 -2.81 6.99 1.78
N ARG A 75 -1.81 6.34 2.39
CA ARG A 75 -1.14 5.17 1.82
C ARG A 75 -2.09 4.00 1.65
N ARG A 76 -2.98 3.74 2.62
CA ARG A 76 -4.01 2.71 2.50
C ARG A 76 -4.95 2.97 1.33
N ARG A 77 -5.42 4.22 1.16
CA ARG A 77 -6.24 4.60 0.00
C ARG A 77 -5.50 4.41 -1.31
N LEU A 78 -4.21 4.80 -1.36
CA LEU A 78 -3.38 4.61 -2.55
C LEU A 78 -3.21 3.12 -2.90
N ILE A 79 -2.96 2.26 -1.91
CA ILE A 79 -2.85 0.80 -2.11
C ILE A 79 -4.16 0.22 -2.66
N ILE A 80 -5.31 0.63 -2.11
CA ILE A 80 -6.62 0.21 -2.61
C ILE A 80 -6.80 0.65 -4.06
N THR A 81 -6.52 1.92 -4.36
CA THR A 81 -6.64 2.49 -5.71
C THR A 81 -5.75 1.75 -6.71
N LEU A 82 -4.48 1.48 -6.36
CA LEU A 82 -3.55 0.74 -7.22
C LEU A 82 -4.04 -0.69 -7.46
N THR A 83 -4.57 -1.36 -6.43
CA THR A 83 -5.15 -2.71 -6.56
C THR A 83 -6.34 -2.71 -7.52
N GLU A 84 -7.25 -1.74 -7.39
CA GLU A 84 -8.42 -1.60 -8.28
C GLU A 84 -8.03 -1.25 -9.72
N GLU A 85 -6.99 -0.43 -9.92
CA GLU A 85 -6.43 -0.16 -11.25
C GLU A 85 -5.84 -1.40 -11.89
N ILE A 86 -5.06 -2.18 -11.14
CA ILE A 86 -4.50 -3.46 -11.62
C ILE A 86 -5.63 -4.40 -12.01
N GLN A 87 -6.64 -4.58 -11.15
CA GLN A 87 -7.75 -5.48 -11.42
C GLN A 87 -8.56 -5.06 -12.66
N ARG A 88 -8.80 -3.75 -12.84
CA ARG A 88 -9.45 -3.23 -14.05
C ARG A 88 -8.64 -3.51 -15.30
N ALA A 89 -7.33 -3.24 -15.27
CA ALA A 89 -6.46 -3.52 -16.41
C ALA A 89 -6.38 -5.03 -16.73
N THR A 90 -6.35 -5.90 -15.72
CA THR A 90 -6.39 -7.36 -15.90
C THR A 90 -7.71 -7.80 -16.53
N SER A 91 -8.83 -7.24 -16.12
CA SER A 91 -10.14 -7.53 -16.73
C SER A 91 -10.22 -7.04 -18.16
N GLU A 92 -9.63 -5.88 -18.48
CA GLU A 92 -9.58 -5.35 -19.85
C GLU A 92 -8.74 -6.26 -20.76
N ILE A 93 -7.60 -6.75 -20.27
CA ILE A 93 -6.77 -7.74 -21.00
C ILE A 93 -7.58 -9.01 -21.31
N ALA A 94 -8.29 -9.57 -20.32
CA ALA A 94 -9.10 -10.77 -20.54
C ALA A 94 -10.19 -10.57 -21.60
N GLN A 95 -10.83 -9.39 -21.63
CA GLN A 95 -11.80 -9.05 -22.67
C GLN A 95 -11.15 -8.90 -24.05
N LEU A 96 -9.97 -8.29 -24.13
CA LEU A 96 -9.22 -8.19 -25.39
C LEU A 96 -8.85 -9.57 -25.91
N ASP A 97 -8.42 -10.49 -25.05
CA ASP A 97 -8.06 -11.86 -25.43
C ASP A 97 -9.28 -12.64 -25.93
N GLU A 98 -10.45 -12.50 -25.27
CA GLU A 98 -11.71 -13.10 -25.76
C GLU A 98 -12.10 -12.58 -27.15
N ILE A 99 -11.95 -11.27 -27.39
CA ILE A 99 -12.21 -10.67 -28.71
C ILE A 99 -11.23 -11.24 -29.74
N VAL A 100 -9.95 -11.35 -29.41
CA VAL A 100 -8.93 -11.91 -30.32
C VAL A 100 -9.29 -13.36 -30.68
N CYS A 101 -9.66 -14.20 -29.70
CA CYS A 101 -10.07 -15.57 -29.96
C CYS A 101 -11.30 -15.65 -30.88
N ALA A 102 -12.32 -14.81 -30.65
CA ALA A 102 -13.50 -14.77 -31.53
C ALA A 102 -13.11 -14.37 -32.97
N MET A 103 -12.18 -13.43 -33.13
CA MET A 103 -11.66 -13.04 -34.44
C MET A 103 -10.85 -14.15 -35.12
N GLU A 104 -10.14 -14.99 -34.36
CA GLU A 104 -9.44 -16.17 -34.89
C GLU A 104 -10.42 -17.21 -35.41
N GLU A 105 -11.52 -17.45 -34.69
CA GLU A 105 -12.63 -18.33 -35.12
C GLU A 105 -13.26 -17.80 -36.43
N ASP A 106 -13.56 -16.49 -36.49
CA ASP A 106 -14.08 -15.85 -37.70
C ASP A 106 -13.14 -16.04 -38.91
N MET A 107 -11.82 -15.96 -38.70
CA MET A 107 -10.85 -16.22 -39.77
C MET A 107 -10.87 -17.66 -40.26
N VAL A 108 -11.01 -18.63 -39.35
CA VAL A 108 -11.12 -20.05 -39.70
C VAL A 108 -12.37 -20.27 -40.56
N ASP A 109 -13.49 -19.69 -40.17
CA ASP A 109 -14.76 -19.81 -40.90
C ASP A 109 -14.69 -19.17 -42.29
N ILE A 110 -14.13 -17.96 -42.40
CA ILE A 110 -13.94 -17.29 -43.70
C ILE A 110 -13.03 -18.13 -44.61
N ARG A 111 -11.95 -18.71 -44.08
CA ARG A 111 -11.03 -19.57 -44.83
C ARG A 111 -11.69 -20.88 -45.26
N ALA A 112 -12.45 -21.53 -44.37
CA ALA A 112 -13.17 -22.76 -44.67
C ALA A 112 -14.24 -22.54 -45.76
N ALA A 113 -15.07 -21.50 -45.62
CA ALA A 113 -16.08 -21.14 -46.62
C ALA A 113 -15.45 -20.78 -47.97
N TYR A 114 -14.27 -20.14 -47.97
CA TYR A 114 -13.52 -19.87 -49.19
C TYR A 114 -13.03 -21.16 -49.87
N LEU A 115 -12.39 -22.07 -49.13
CA LEU A 115 -11.91 -23.34 -49.65
C LEU A 115 -13.05 -24.22 -50.17
N GLN A 116 -14.20 -24.24 -49.49
CA GLN A 116 -15.39 -24.94 -49.96
C GLN A 116 -15.87 -24.37 -51.30
N SER A 117 -16.02 -23.04 -51.41
CA SER A 117 -16.44 -22.40 -52.67
C SER A 117 -15.45 -22.64 -53.82
N LEU A 118 -14.15 -22.74 -53.52
CA LEU A 118 -13.12 -23.06 -54.51
C LEU A 118 -13.20 -24.52 -54.98
N ARG A 119 -13.43 -25.45 -54.04
CA ARG A 119 -13.61 -26.88 -54.36
C ARG A 119 -14.85 -27.11 -55.21
N GLU A 120 -15.99 -26.50 -54.85
CA GLU A 120 -17.22 -26.55 -55.63
C GLU A 120 -16.98 -26.02 -57.05
N ALA A 121 -16.31 -24.86 -57.17
CA ALA A 121 -15.94 -24.33 -58.48
C ALA A 121 -15.10 -25.34 -59.29
N TYR A 122 -14.08 -25.98 -58.68
CA TYR A 122 -13.18 -26.92 -59.35
C TYR A 122 -13.85 -28.24 -59.77
N VAL A 123 -14.66 -28.85 -58.89
CA VAL A 123 -15.38 -30.11 -59.19
C VAL A 123 -16.33 -29.91 -60.38
N HIS A 124 -16.98 -28.76 -60.46
CA HIS A 124 -17.85 -28.42 -61.58
C HIS A 124 -17.08 -27.99 -62.86
N GLN A 125 -15.75 -27.84 -62.86
CA GLN A 125 -14.99 -27.56 -64.10
C GLN A 125 -14.78 -28.80 -64.97
N ASP A 126 -14.66 -29.99 -64.36
CA ASP A 126 -14.36 -31.24 -65.08
C ASP A 126 -15.62 -31.93 -65.64
N GLU A 127 -16.77 -31.82 -64.97
CA GLU A 127 -18.05 -32.37 -65.45
C GLU A 127 -18.78 -31.43 -66.41
N GLU A 128 -18.49 -30.14 -66.29
CA GLU A 128 -19.17 -29.06 -66.98
C GLU A 128 -18.11 -28.06 -67.44
N ASN A 129 -17.52 -28.33 -68.61
CA ASN A 129 -16.60 -27.47 -69.36
C ASN A 129 -16.85 -26.00 -69.00
N ILE A 130 -15.90 -25.28 -68.40
CA ILE A 130 -16.05 -23.89 -67.92
C ILE A 130 -16.75 -23.00 -68.97
N TRP A 131 -16.50 -23.30 -70.24
CA TRP A 131 -17.14 -22.71 -71.41
C TRP A 131 -18.65 -22.99 -71.50
N TRP A 132 -19.12 -24.21 -71.25
CA TRP A 132 -20.53 -24.55 -71.17
C TRP A 132 -21.20 -23.93 -69.93
N ALA A 133 -20.55 -23.85 -68.76
CA ALA A 133 -21.14 -23.20 -67.58
C ALA A 133 -21.23 -21.67 -67.73
N LEU A 134 -20.31 -21.07 -68.51
CA LEU A 134 -20.37 -19.69 -69.00
C LEU A 134 -21.36 -19.50 -70.19
N LEU A 135 -21.93 -20.57 -70.75
CA LEU A 135 -22.86 -20.51 -71.89
C LEU A 135 -24.22 -21.20 -71.61
N GLY A 136 -24.39 -21.80 -70.43
CA GLY A 136 -25.54 -22.59 -70.01
C GLY A 136 -26.58 -21.81 -69.21
N SER A 137 -26.25 -20.59 -68.78
CA SER A 137 -27.24 -19.54 -68.50
C SER A 137 -27.49 -18.81 -69.82
N GLY A 138 -28.74 -18.62 -70.22
CA GLY A 138 -29.17 -18.39 -71.61
C GLY A 138 -28.52 -17.25 -72.42
N THR A 139 -27.57 -16.46 -71.89
CA THR A 139 -26.76 -15.47 -72.63
C THR A 139 -25.34 -15.26 -72.06
N LEU A 140 -24.36 -14.94 -72.93
CA LEU A 140 -22.96 -14.58 -72.59
C LEU A 140 -22.84 -13.50 -71.49
N THR A 141 -23.82 -12.63 -71.38
CA THR A 141 -23.88 -11.54 -70.40
C THR A 141 -24.04 -12.04 -68.95
N GLU A 142 -24.87 -13.05 -68.72
CA GLU A 142 -25.13 -13.61 -67.39
C GLU A 142 -23.87 -14.27 -66.80
N ALA A 143 -23.13 -14.97 -67.66
CA ALA A 143 -21.87 -15.59 -67.33
C ALA A 143 -20.77 -14.58 -66.99
N TYR A 144 -20.66 -13.49 -67.75
CA TYR A 144 -19.77 -12.38 -67.44
C TYR A 144 -20.08 -11.74 -66.08
N LEU A 145 -21.37 -11.49 -65.79
CA LEU A 145 -21.81 -10.93 -64.51
C LEU A 145 -21.48 -11.86 -63.33
N LYS A 146 -21.69 -13.17 -63.50
CA LYS A 146 -21.35 -14.19 -62.49
C LYS A 146 -19.84 -14.23 -62.21
N ALA A 147 -19.00 -14.17 -63.25
CA ALA A 147 -17.55 -14.11 -63.08
C ALA A 147 -17.08 -12.83 -62.38
N GLN A 148 -17.68 -11.67 -62.72
CA GLN A 148 -17.40 -10.40 -62.05
C GLN A 148 -17.78 -10.44 -60.58
N TYR A 149 -18.95 -11.00 -60.26
CA TYR A 149 -19.43 -11.17 -58.89
C TYR A 149 -18.46 -12.01 -58.04
N TYR A 150 -18.03 -13.18 -58.51
CA TYR A 150 -17.07 -14.01 -57.76
C TYR A 150 -15.72 -13.32 -57.55
N ARG A 151 -15.25 -12.56 -58.55
CA ARG A 151 -14.03 -11.77 -58.42
C ARG A 151 -14.17 -10.70 -57.33
N GLN A 152 -15.31 -10.02 -57.28
CA GLN A 152 -15.60 -9.03 -56.24
C GLN A 152 -15.70 -9.68 -54.87
N LEU A 153 -16.40 -10.82 -54.76
CA LEU A 153 -16.55 -11.57 -53.52
C LEU A 153 -15.19 -12.05 -52.96
N SER A 154 -14.32 -12.57 -53.82
CA SER A 154 -12.96 -12.99 -53.43
C SER A 154 -12.13 -11.81 -52.88
N ARG A 155 -12.18 -10.66 -53.56
CA ARG A 155 -11.51 -9.43 -53.08
C ARG A 155 -12.06 -8.96 -51.74
N GLN A 156 -13.38 -9.00 -51.55
CA GLN A 156 -14.02 -8.63 -50.28
C GLN A 156 -13.57 -9.55 -49.13
N ARG A 157 -13.52 -10.87 -49.34
CA ARG A 157 -13.05 -11.82 -48.32
C ARG A 157 -11.57 -11.62 -47.97
N GLN A 158 -10.72 -11.37 -48.97
CA GLN A 158 -9.31 -11.03 -48.72
C GLN A 158 -9.18 -9.75 -47.90
N HIS A 159 -9.98 -8.73 -48.22
CA HIS A 159 -10.00 -7.50 -47.45
C HIS A 159 -10.51 -7.71 -46.01
N GLN A 160 -11.53 -8.55 -45.80
CA GLN A 160 -12.02 -8.89 -44.47
C GLN A 160 -10.94 -9.57 -43.62
N LEU A 161 -10.23 -10.56 -44.18
CA LEU A 161 -9.11 -11.21 -43.48
C LEU A 161 -8.01 -10.22 -43.12
N ALA A 162 -7.63 -9.32 -44.04
CA ALA A 162 -6.62 -8.31 -43.77
C ALA A 162 -7.04 -7.32 -42.67
N LEU A 163 -8.32 -6.94 -42.62
CA LEU A 163 -8.86 -6.09 -41.54
C LEU A 163 -8.85 -6.80 -40.19
N ILE A 164 -9.20 -8.09 -40.17
CA ILE A 164 -9.16 -8.91 -38.96
C ILE A 164 -7.72 -9.01 -38.45
N GLU A 165 -6.75 -9.34 -39.33
CA GLU A 165 -5.33 -9.43 -38.98
C GLU A 165 -4.79 -8.11 -38.41
N GLN A 166 -5.14 -6.96 -39.03
CA GLN A 166 -4.75 -5.65 -38.53
C GLN A 166 -5.37 -5.33 -37.17
N SER A 167 -6.64 -5.69 -36.97
CA SER A 167 -7.35 -5.45 -35.72
C SER A 167 -6.78 -6.30 -34.60
N GLN A 168 -6.49 -7.59 -34.85
CA GLN A 168 -5.83 -8.47 -33.88
C GLN A 168 -4.46 -7.93 -33.48
N ALA A 169 -3.65 -7.47 -34.44
CA ALA A 169 -2.34 -6.88 -34.14
C ALA A 169 -2.47 -5.65 -33.23
N TYR A 170 -3.46 -4.79 -33.48
CA TYR A 170 -3.75 -3.63 -32.64
C TYR A 170 -4.19 -4.03 -31.22
N LEU A 171 -5.11 -4.99 -31.09
CA LEU A 171 -5.60 -5.47 -29.79
C LEU A 171 -4.46 -6.15 -28.99
N HIS A 172 -3.62 -6.93 -29.65
CA HIS A 172 -2.44 -7.53 -29.02
C HIS A 172 -1.46 -6.47 -28.53
N GLN A 173 -1.16 -5.45 -29.34
CA GLN A 173 -0.32 -4.33 -28.89
C GLN A 173 -0.93 -3.63 -27.67
N LYS A 174 -2.25 -3.41 -27.67
CA LYS A 174 -2.95 -2.80 -26.54
C LYS A 174 -2.84 -3.66 -25.26
N SER A 175 -2.95 -4.98 -25.39
CA SER A 175 -2.73 -5.94 -24.29
C SER A 175 -1.30 -5.85 -23.74
N VAL A 176 -0.29 -5.76 -24.60
CA VAL A 176 1.11 -5.57 -24.20
C VAL A 176 1.31 -4.24 -23.44
N GLU A 177 0.68 -3.15 -23.88
CA GLU A 177 0.75 -1.87 -23.17
C GLU A 177 0.11 -1.95 -21.77
N LEU A 178 -1.05 -2.62 -21.66
CA LEU A 178 -1.73 -2.81 -20.37
C LEU A 178 -0.92 -3.69 -19.42
N THR A 179 -0.33 -4.78 -19.90
CA THR A 179 0.52 -5.67 -19.08
C THR A 179 1.76 -4.96 -18.56
N ALA A 180 2.42 -4.13 -19.38
CA ALA A 180 3.52 -3.29 -18.92
C ALA A 180 3.07 -2.30 -17.82
N GLY A 181 1.89 -1.68 -18.00
CA GLY A 181 1.30 -0.80 -17.00
C GLY A 181 0.92 -1.50 -15.69
N ILE A 182 0.51 -2.78 -15.74
CA ILE A 182 0.27 -3.60 -14.54
C ILE A 182 1.57 -3.84 -13.79
N ALA A 183 2.64 -4.23 -14.47
CA ALA A 183 3.93 -4.52 -13.85
C ALA A 183 4.49 -3.30 -13.11
N GLU A 184 4.39 -2.10 -13.72
CA GLU A 184 4.80 -0.85 -13.07
C GLU A 184 3.99 -0.57 -11.79
N ARG A 185 2.67 -0.73 -11.85
CA ARG A 185 1.78 -0.53 -10.69
C ARG A 185 2.01 -1.54 -9.58
N GLN A 186 2.29 -2.80 -9.92
CA GLN A 186 2.64 -3.84 -8.94
C GLN A 186 3.93 -3.49 -8.20
N ALA A 187 4.98 -3.08 -8.94
CA ALA A 187 6.23 -2.65 -8.32
C ALA A 187 6.04 -1.42 -7.41
N LEU A 188 5.16 -0.48 -7.80
CA LEU A 188 4.81 0.66 -6.95
C LEU A 188 4.04 0.23 -5.70
N LEU A 189 3.09 -0.70 -5.84
CA LEU A 189 2.28 -1.24 -4.74
C LEU A 189 3.15 -1.91 -3.69
N GLU A 190 4.11 -2.76 -4.09
CA GLU A 190 5.06 -3.40 -3.18
C GLU A 190 5.88 -2.38 -2.37
N ARG A 191 6.41 -1.35 -3.05
CA ARG A 191 7.15 -0.25 -2.38
C ARG A 191 6.26 0.46 -1.37
N LYS A 192 4.99 0.73 -1.70
CA LYS A 192 4.07 1.44 -0.81
C LYS A 192 3.63 0.60 0.39
N GLN A 193 3.49 -0.71 0.22
CA GLN A 193 3.26 -1.63 1.33
C GLN A 193 4.44 -1.66 2.30
N ALA A 194 5.67 -1.80 1.80
CA ALA A 194 6.87 -1.77 2.64
C ALA A 194 7.04 -0.43 3.40
N GLU A 195 6.77 0.70 2.74
CA GLU A 195 6.77 2.01 3.41
C GLU A 195 5.66 2.12 4.49
N MET A 196 4.50 1.52 4.26
CA MET A 196 3.38 1.50 5.22
C MET A 196 3.72 0.68 6.46
N GLU A 197 4.30 -0.51 6.30
CA GLU A 197 4.74 -1.36 7.42
C GLU A 197 5.75 -0.64 8.32
N ARG A 198 6.72 0.06 7.72
CA ARG A 198 7.70 0.87 8.47
C ARG A 198 7.04 1.98 9.28
N LEU A 199 6.02 2.65 8.71
CA LEU A 199 5.27 3.70 9.40
C LEU A 199 4.41 3.14 10.53
N GLU A 200 3.81 1.96 10.37
CA GLU A 200 3.05 1.32 11.44
C GLU A 200 3.96 0.92 12.61
N VAL A 201 5.17 0.42 12.35
CA VAL A 201 6.17 0.16 13.40
C VAL A 201 6.59 1.44 14.10
N SER A 202 6.83 2.52 13.36
CA SER A 202 7.18 3.84 13.92
C SER A 202 6.06 4.37 14.82
N LYS A 203 4.80 4.29 14.38
CA LYS A 203 3.62 4.65 15.18
C LYS A 203 3.53 3.86 16.48
N VAL A 204 3.75 2.54 16.44
CA VAL A 204 3.74 1.69 17.65
C VAL A 204 4.83 2.10 18.62
N THR A 205 6.03 2.42 18.11
CA THR A 205 7.16 2.85 18.93
C THR A 205 6.86 4.20 19.60
N GLN A 206 6.30 5.15 18.86
CA GLN A 206 5.95 6.47 19.38
C GLN A 206 4.82 6.40 20.43
N ASN A 207 3.83 5.52 20.24
CA ASN A 207 2.80 5.22 21.25
C ASN A 207 3.33 4.55 22.53
N ARG A 208 4.54 3.98 22.52
CA ARG A 208 5.16 3.39 23.73
C ARG A 208 6.01 4.39 24.51
N LEU A 209 6.46 5.48 23.85
CA LEU A 209 7.34 6.49 24.43
C LEU A 209 6.57 7.58 25.19
N TYR A 210 5.24 7.65 25.01
CA TYR A 210 4.33 8.63 25.61
C TYR A 210 3.13 7.93 26.25
#